data_AF-A0A2I0N2M3-F1
#
_entry.id   AF-A0A2I0N2M3-F1
#
_cell.length_a   1.000
_cell.length_b   1.000
_cell.length_c   1.000
_cell.angle_alpha   90.00
_cell.angle_beta   90.00
_cell.angle_gamma   90.00
#
_symmetry.space_group_name_H-M   'P 1'
#
loop_
_entity.id
_entity.type
_entity.pdbx_description
1 polymer ?
#
loop_
_entity_poly.entity_id
_entity_poly.type
_entity_poly.pdbx_seq_one_letter_code
_entity_poly.pdbx_strand_id
1 'polypeptide(L)'
;MRFGLYLRGGGAKGAFQAGLLCAFWQRGVQYSVIGGTSIGAVNGWFVLHNAYEEMKEFYLHMDQSVTDMKASGSVINNSLLVKKLQDLQANQDSSVEAFYVNYCPVQNGTLREKVEDLKGTDEAYAISRIGWSALLPYNLPEMDFAELKRYMDHTDLSLKFQEDLDRHVYDGLHLDGGLLNNLLIRNVLDHNCPRLLVLGYEGSREEYLESLGDLPVSDRERILYLASDEPFDGSDTYNFTPEFLKRRFSQGYDKGMSFPLIKLISG
;
A
#
# COMPACT_ATOMS: atom_id res chain seq x y z
N MET A 1 -11.56 -18.04 11.14
CA MET A 1 -10.25 -18.43 10.57
C MET A 1 -9.51 -17.15 10.23
N ARG A 2 -8.22 -17.04 10.56
CA ARG A 2 -7.46 -15.81 10.33
C ARG A 2 -6.50 -16.01 9.16
N PHE A 3 -6.41 -15.00 8.31
CA PHE A 3 -5.57 -15.01 7.12
C PHE A 3 -4.29 -14.21 7.36
N GLY A 4 -3.22 -14.56 6.68
CA GLY A 4 -2.17 -13.59 6.41
C GLY A 4 -2.70 -12.59 5.38
N LEU A 5 -2.34 -11.32 5.51
CA LEU A 5 -2.73 -10.26 4.59
C LEU A 5 -1.48 -9.56 4.08
N TYR A 6 -1.33 -9.46 2.77
CA TYR A 6 -0.33 -8.58 2.16
C TYR A 6 -1.00 -7.53 1.28
N LEU A 7 -0.69 -6.28 1.58
CA LEU A 7 -1.23 -5.09 0.94
C LEU A 7 -0.14 -4.48 0.06
N ARG A 8 -0.25 -4.68 -1.26
CA ARG A 8 0.69 -4.10 -2.23
C ARG A 8 0.61 -2.58 -2.22
N GLY A 9 1.73 -1.93 -2.50
CA GLY A 9 1.84 -0.49 -2.72
C GLY A 9 1.43 -0.09 -4.14
N GLY A 10 0.85 1.10 -4.27
CA GLY A 10 0.34 1.63 -5.54
C GLY A 10 -0.26 3.04 -5.48
N GLY A 11 0.10 3.83 -4.47
CA GLY A 11 -0.41 5.21 -4.30
C GLY A 11 -1.93 5.29 -4.25
N ALA A 12 -2.54 6.17 -5.04
CA ALA A 12 -3.99 6.37 -5.04
C ALA A 12 -4.81 5.10 -5.39
N LYS A 13 -4.21 4.12 -6.08
CA LYS A 13 -4.84 2.82 -6.37
C LYS A 13 -5.26 2.08 -5.09
N GLY A 14 -4.64 2.39 -3.94
CA GLY A 14 -4.99 1.87 -2.62
C GLY A 14 -6.45 2.09 -2.21
N ALA A 15 -7.18 3.02 -2.84
CA ALA A 15 -8.62 3.18 -2.63
C ALA A 15 -9.41 1.89 -2.96
N PHE A 16 -9.04 1.19 -4.04
CA PHE A 16 -9.64 -0.10 -4.38
C PHE A 16 -9.39 -1.14 -3.29
N GLN A 17 -8.15 -1.21 -2.79
CA GLN A 17 -7.78 -2.12 -1.71
C GLN A 17 -8.59 -1.82 -0.43
N ALA A 18 -8.77 -0.54 -0.09
CA ALA A 18 -9.55 -0.11 1.07
C ALA A 18 -11.03 -0.52 0.98
N GLY A 19 -11.67 -0.32 -0.18
CA GLY A 19 -13.05 -0.77 -0.38
C GLY A 19 -13.21 -2.27 -0.17
N LEU A 20 -12.28 -3.06 -0.70
CA LEU A 20 -12.25 -4.52 -0.55
C LEU A 20 -12.07 -4.93 0.92
N LEU A 21 -11.17 -4.25 1.65
CA LEU A 21 -10.95 -4.46 3.08
C LEU A 21 -12.21 -4.16 3.90
N CYS A 22 -12.89 -3.03 3.65
CA CYS A 22 -14.15 -2.70 4.32
C CYS A 22 -15.25 -3.77 4.07
N ALA A 23 -15.38 -4.26 2.84
CA ALA A 23 -16.33 -5.32 2.51
C ALA A 23 -15.99 -6.64 3.21
N PHE A 24 -14.70 -7.01 3.26
CA PHE A 24 -14.25 -8.21 3.96
C PHE A 24 -14.43 -8.14 5.47
N TRP A 25 -14.20 -6.97 6.06
CA TRP A 25 -14.49 -6.71 7.47
C TRP A 25 -15.97 -6.91 7.81
N GLN A 26 -16.89 -6.32 7.03
CA GLN A 26 -18.34 -6.51 7.22
C GLN A 26 -18.78 -7.98 7.12
N ARG A 27 -18.01 -8.79 6.40
CA ARG A 27 -18.28 -10.21 6.19
C ARG A 27 -17.50 -11.12 7.15
N GLY A 28 -16.86 -10.55 8.18
CA GLY A 28 -16.21 -11.28 9.26
C GLY A 28 -14.86 -11.90 8.89
N VAL A 29 -14.20 -11.42 7.83
CA VAL A 29 -12.83 -11.83 7.50
C VAL A 29 -11.87 -11.17 8.49
N GLN A 30 -10.96 -11.95 9.06
CA GLN A 30 -10.00 -11.50 10.07
C GLN A 30 -8.58 -11.87 9.66
N TYR A 31 -7.60 -11.10 10.14
CA TYR A 31 -6.19 -11.25 9.79
C TYR A 31 -5.35 -11.47 11.04
N SER A 32 -4.37 -12.37 10.96
CA SER A 32 -3.42 -12.60 12.07
C SER A 32 -2.06 -11.97 11.81
N VAL A 33 -1.71 -11.74 10.56
CA VAL A 33 -0.45 -11.08 10.17
C VAL A 33 -0.73 -10.17 9.01
N ILE A 34 -0.18 -8.96 9.07
CA ILE A 34 -0.35 -7.94 8.05
C ILE A 34 1.03 -7.58 7.52
N GLY A 35 1.19 -7.53 6.21
CA GLY A 35 2.32 -6.90 5.53
C GLY A 35 1.80 -5.78 4.65
N GLY A 36 2.50 -4.65 4.60
CA GLY A 36 2.11 -3.53 3.78
C GLY A 36 3.30 -2.73 3.25
N THR A 37 3.20 -2.31 2.00
CA THR A 37 4.17 -1.43 1.34
C THR A 37 3.45 -0.18 0.87
N SER A 38 4.00 1.02 1.08
CA SER A 38 3.41 2.29 0.61
C SER A 38 1.99 2.50 1.16
N ILE A 39 1.04 2.83 0.29
CA ILE A 39 -0.38 2.91 0.64
C ILE A 39 -0.92 1.62 1.29
N GLY A 40 -0.30 0.46 1.01
CA GLY A 40 -0.61 -0.79 1.68
C GLY A 40 -0.22 -0.79 3.16
N ALA A 41 0.88 -0.14 3.55
CA ALA A 41 1.23 0.07 4.96
C ALA A 41 0.22 0.99 5.65
N VAL A 42 -0.26 2.01 4.94
CA VAL A 42 -1.30 2.93 5.43
C VAL A 42 -2.60 2.17 5.68
N ASN A 43 -3.08 1.42 4.68
CA ASN A 43 -4.26 0.57 4.83
C ASN A 43 -4.07 -0.50 5.92
N GLY A 44 -2.87 -1.06 6.04
CA GLY A 44 -2.50 -2.01 7.09
C GLY A 44 -2.63 -1.41 8.49
N TRP A 45 -2.31 -0.13 8.67
CA TRP A 45 -2.48 0.57 9.94
C TRP A 45 -3.95 0.66 10.36
N PHE A 46 -4.84 1.02 9.44
CA PHE A 46 -6.28 1.03 9.69
C PHE A 46 -6.80 -0.37 10.02
N VAL A 47 -6.38 -1.40 9.28
CA VAL A 47 -6.74 -2.80 9.56
C VAL A 47 -6.26 -3.21 10.95
N LEU A 48 -5.02 -2.89 11.31
CA LEU A 48 -4.45 -3.18 12.62
C LEU A 48 -5.26 -2.52 13.74
N HIS A 49 -5.82 -1.34 13.53
CA HIS A 49 -6.62 -0.61 14.53
C HIS A 49 -8.13 -0.92 14.46
N ASN A 50 -8.55 -1.85 13.61
CA ASN A 50 -9.95 -2.13 13.31
C ASN A 50 -10.74 -0.85 12.92
N ALA A 51 -10.05 0.11 12.28
CA ALA A 51 -10.53 1.45 11.97
C ALA A 51 -11.08 1.54 10.53
N TYR A 52 -12.02 0.64 10.18
CA TYR A 52 -12.53 0.50 8.82
C TYR A 52 -13.50 1.62 8.41
N GLU A 53 -14.23 2.19 9.37
CA GLU A 53 -15.08 3.35 9.09
C GLU A 53 -14.22 4.59 8.86
N GLU A 54 -13.15 4.78 9.64
CA GLU A 54 -12.17 5.84 9.42
C GLU A 54 -11.42 5.67 8.09
N MET A 55 -11.10 4.43 7.70
CA MET A 55 -10.55 4.12 6.37
C MET A 55 -11.52 4.53 5.26
N LYS A 56 -12.82 4.22 5.41
CA LYS A 56 -13.86 4.61 4.46
C LYS A 56 -13.99 6.13 4.38
N GLU A 57 -14.04 6.82 5.51
CA GLU A 57 -14.07 8.27 5.56
C GLU A 57 -12.81 8.89 4.94
N PHE A 58 -11.64 8.29 5.19
CA PHE A 58 -10.36 8.72 4.61
C PHE A 58 -10.38 8.70 3.09
N TYR A 59 -10.97 7.68 2.44
CA TYR A 59 -11.02 7.61 0.96
C TYR A 59 -12.24 8.29 0.33
N LEU A 60 -13.39 8.32 1.02
CA LEU A 60 -14.62 8.91 0.47
C LEU A 60 -14.71 10.43 0.72
N HIS A 61 -14.05 10.94 1.76
CA HIS A 61 -14.07 12.34 2.13
C HIS A 61 -12.66 12.94 2.19
N MET A 62 -11.71 12.32 1.50
CA MET A 62 -10.42 12.95 1.22
C MET A 62 -10.67 14.25 0.46
N ASP A 63 -10.46 15.37 1.13
CA ASP A 63 -10.41 16.66 0.45
C ASP A 63 -9.09 16.76 -0.33
N GLN A 64 -9.11 17.48 -1.46
CA GLN A 64 -7.96 17.67 -2.34
C GLN A 64 -6.74 18.20 -1.58
N SER A 65 -6.95 18.91 -0.46
CA SER A 65 -5.88 19.42 0.41
C SER A 65 -4.98 18.34 1.02
N VAL A 66 -5.45 17.10 1.21
CA VAL A 66 -4.66 15.95 1.71
C VAL A 66 -3.77 15.33 0.63
N THR A 67 -4.06 15.66 -0.63
CA THR A 67 -3.56 14.99 -1.83
C THR A 67 -3.00 15.95 -2.86
N ASP A 68 -3.02 17.25 -2.56
CA ASP A 68 -2.26 18.25 -3.30
C ASP A 68 -0.86 17.67 -3.40
N MET A 69 -0.43 17.37 -4.63
CA MET A 69 0.93 16.97 -4.95
C MET A 69 1.89 18.15 -4.75
N LYS A 70 1.79 18.78 -3.57
CA LYS A 70 2.70 19.80 -3.09
C LYS A 70 3.99 19.09 -2.83
N ALA A 71 4.92 19.31 -3.75
CA ALA A 71 6.29 18.89 -3.56
C ALA A 71 6.78 19.54 -2.26
N SER A 72 7.28 18.71 -1.33
CA SER A 72 8.06 19.19 -0.20
C SER A 72 9.52 18.90 -0.51
N GLY A 73 10.16 19.83 -1.21
CA GLY A 73 11.48 19.58 -1.79
C GLY A 73 11.38 18.54 -2.90
N SER A 74 12.04 17.39 -2.73
CA SER A 74 12.12 16.32 -3.73
C SER A 74 11.13 15.17 -3.51
N VAL A 75 10.12 15.33 -2.65
CA VAL A 75 9.13 14.27 -2.34
C VAL A 75 7.70 14.81 -2.34
N ILE A 76 6.73 13.91 -2.50
CA ILE A 76 5.32 14.25 -2.29
C ILE A 76 5.07 14.40 -0.79
N ASN A 77 4.54 15.56 -0.38
CA ASN A 77 4.20 15.79 1.02
C ASN A 77 3.09 14.83 1.48
N ASN A 78 3.39 13.99 2.47
CA ASN A 78 2.43 13.08 3.09
C ASN A 78 2.09 13.42 4.56
N SER A 79 2.38 14.65 5.02
CA SER A 79 2.17 15.07 6.41
C SER A 79 0.71 14.97 6.86
N LEU A 80 -0.24 15.22 5.95
CA LEU A 80 -1.67 15.09 6.26
C LEU A 80 -2.10 13.63 6.41
N LEU A 81 -1.53 12.74 5.61
CA LEU A 81 -1.69 11.29 5.78
C LEU A 81 -1.14 10.86 7.14
N VAL A 82 0.08 11.26 7.49
CA VAL A 82 0.68 10.99 8.80
C VAL A 82 -0.20 11.49 9.94
N LYS A 83 -0.72 12.72 9.83
CA LYS A 83 -1.64 13.28 10.83
C LYS A 83 -2.91 12.45 10.97
N LYS A 84 -3.51 12.00 9.86
CA LYS A 84 -4.70 11.14 9.89
C LYS A 84 -4.45 9.81 10.62
N LEU A 85 -3.25 9.24 10.49
CA LEU A 85 -2.88 8.03 11.22
C LEU A 85 -2.69 8.29 12.72
N GLN A 86 -2.23 9.48 13.10
CA GLN A 86 -2.10 9.91 14.50
C GLN A 86 -3.44 10.20 15.16
N ASP A 87 -4.43 10.66 14.37
CA ASP A 87 -5.77 10.96 14.85
C ASP A 87 -6.63 9.69 15.08
N LEU A 88 -6.14 8.50 14.67
CA LEU A 88 -6.83 7.24 14.94
C LEU A 88 -6.84 6.95 16.44
N GLN A 89 -8.00 6.49 16.94
CA GLN A 89 -8.08 6.04 18.32
C GLN A 89 -7.29 4.74 18.49
N ALA A 90 -6.41 4.70 19.48
CA ALA A 90 -5.61 3.53 19.81
C ALA A 90 -6.50 2.34 20.18
N ASN A 91 -6.72 1.43 19.24
CA ASN A 91 -7.44 0.18 19.44
C ASN A 91 -6.85 -0.91 18.55
N GLN A 92 -5.57 -1.23 18.74
CA GLN A 92 -4.93 -2.31 18.00
C GLN A 92 -5.65 -3.63 18.26
N ASP A 93 -6.00 -4.32 17.18
CA ASP A 93 -6.57 -5.65 17.21
C ASP A 93 -5.55 -6.63 17.79
N SER A 94 -5.82 -7.07 19.03
CA SER A 94 -5.01 -8.06 19.75
C SER A 94 -4.88 -9.40 19.03
N SER A 95 -5.72 -9.66 18.03
CA SER A 95 -5.65 -10.86 17.19
C SER A 95 -4.56 -10.83 16.13
N VAL A 96 -4.01 -9.64 15.83
CA VAL A 96 -2.88 -9.45 14.92
C VAL A 96 -1.57 -9.64 15.67
N GLU A 97 -0.78 -10.60 15.21
CA GLU A 97 0.47 -11.05 15.82
C GLU A 97 1.67 -10.25 15.31
N ALA A 98 1.65 -9.80 14.06
CA ALA A 98 2.72 -9.02 13.44
C ALA A 98 2.20 -8.06 12.35
N PHE A 99 2.87 -6.93 12.19
CA PHE A 99 2.59 -5.94 11.16
C PHE A 99 3.88 -5.47 10.48
N TYR A 100 4.20 -6.05 9.32
CA TYR A 100 5.43 -5.76 8.58
C TYR A 100 5.27 -4.59 7.61
N VAL A 101 6.23 -3.66 7.66
CA VAL A 101 6.32 -2.52 6.76
C VAL A 101 7.74 -2.41 6.24
N ASN A 102 7.89 -2.08 4.95
CA ASN A 102 9.18 -1.78 4.35
C ASN A 102 9.30 -0.32 3.88
N TYR A 103 10.53 0.17 3.88
CA TYR A 103 10.91 1.50 3.39
C TYR A 103 12.37 1.50 2.95
N CYS A 104 12.81 2.57 2.28
CA CYS A 104 14.14 2.66 1.68
C CYS A 104 14.94 3.85 2.20
N PRO A 105 15.81 3.69 3.23
CA PRO A 105 16.84 4.67 3.51
C PRO A 105 17.74 4.90 2.29
N VAL A 106 18.06 6.17 2.02
CA VAL A 106 18.95 6.57 0.93
C VAL A 106 20.25 7.12 1.50
N GLN A 107 21.37 6.55 1.04
CA GLN A 107 22.71 6.98 1.42
C GLN A 107 23.67 6.86 0.23
N ASN A 108 24.39 7.94 -0.07
CA ASN A 108 25.36 8.02 -1.17
C ASN A 108 24.74 7.58 -2.52
N GLY A 109 23.54 8.06 -2.83
CA GLY A 109 22.84 7.71 -4.07
C GLY A 109 22.46 6.23 -4.17
N THR A 110 22.31 5.54 -3.04
CA THR A 110 21.92 4.12 -3.02
C THR A 110 20.75 3.92 -2.08
N LEU A 111 19.72 3.21 -2.55
CA LEU A 111 18.62 2.72 -1.73
C LEU A 111 18.99 1.39 -1.07
N ARG A 112 18.55 1.19 0.16
CA ARG A 112 18.57 -0.13 0.81
C ARG A 112 17.19 -0.46 1.29
N GLU A 113 16.76 -1.70 1.18
CA GLU A 113 15.49 -2.10 1.79
C GLU A 113 15.68 -2.24 3.30
N LYS A 114 14.74 -1.71 4.06
CA LYS A 114 14.56 -2.05 5.47
C LYS A 114 13.13 -2.53 5.69
N VAL A 115 12.99 -3.64 6.40
CA VAL A 115 11.71 -4.24 6.80
C VAL A 115 11.65 -4.27 8.31
N GLU A 116 10.54 -3.82 8.90
CA GLU A 116 10.32 -3.84 10.34
C GLU A 116 8.93 -4.41 10.67
N ASP A 117 8.83 -5.17 11.75
CA ASP A 117 7.56 -5.47 12.40
C ASP A 117 7.23 -4.32 13.36
N LEU A 118 6.10 -3.66 13.11
CA LEU A 118 5.66 -2.49 13.87
C LEU A 118 4.65 -2.87 14.98
N LYS A 119 4.21 -4.13 15.06
CA LYS A 119 3.24 -4.54 16.08
C LYS A 119 3.83 -4.34 17.48
N GLY A 120 3.08 -3.63 18.34
CA GLY A 120 3.49 -3.39 19.73
C GLY A 120 4.63 -2.39 19.93
N THR A 121 5.10 -1.75 18.85
CA THR A 121 6.00 -0.59 18.94
C THR A 121 5.24 0.67 19.36
N ASP A 122 5.97 1.70 19.77
CA ASP A 122 5.39 3.04 20.02
C ASP A 122 4.65 3.56 18.78
N GLU A 123 3.48 4.17 18.96
CA GLU A 123 2.65 4.59 17.82
C GLU A 123 3.31 5.68 16.99
N ALA A 124 3.98 6.66 17.61
CA ALA A 124 4.68 7.71 16.88
C ALA A 124 5.86 7.11 16.09
N TYR A 125 6.55 6.13 16.66
CA TYR A 125 7.56 5.35 15.95
C TYR A 125 6.96 4.61 14.74
N ALA A 126 5.91 3.81 14.94
CA ALA A 126 5.26 3.05 13.87
C ALA A 126 4.77 3.96 12.73
N ILE A 127 4.04 5.02 13.07
CA ILE A 127 3.51 5.99 12.12
C ILE A 127 4.64 6.65 11.33
N SER A 128 5.80 6.95 11.94
CA SER A 128 6.94 7.49 11.20
C SER A 128 7.47 6.53 10.13
N ARG A 129 7.48 5.21 10.40
CA ARG A 129 7.92 4.19 9.43
C ARG A 129 6.91 3.99 8.31
N ILE A 130 5.62 4.08 8.63
CA ILE A 130 4.54 4.06 7.63
C ILE A 130 4.63 5.32 6.75
N GLY A 131 4.91 6.47 7.35
CA GLY A 131 5.16 7.73 6.64
C GLY A 131 6.34 7.62 5.67
N TRP A 132 7.43 6.97 6.06
CA TRP A 132 8.54 6.68 5.14
C TRP A 132 8.17 5.68 4.04
N SER A 133 7.46 4.61 4.40
CA SER A 133 6.96 3.61 3.45
C SER A 133 6.08 4.25 2.37
N ALA A 134 5.35 5.32 2.70
CA ALA A 134 4.47 6.05 1.79
C ALA A 134 5.06 7.40 1.31
N LEU A 135 6.40 7.60 1.39
CA LEU A 135 7.04 8.83 0.93
C LEU A 135 7.55 8.68 -0.51
N LEU A 136 6.72 9.11 -1.46
CA LEU A 136 7.02 9.00 -2.88
C LEU A 136 8.07 10.04 -3.31
N PRO A 137 9.12 9.63 -4.05
CA PRO A 137 10.04 10.58 -4.66
C PRO A 137 9.32 11.40 -5.73
N TYR A 138 9.52 12.71 -5.71
CA TYR A 138 8.95 13.66 -6.65
C TYR A 138 9.85 14.90 -6.75
N ASN A 139 10.80 14.88 -7.69
CA ASN A 139 11.66 16.03 -7.98
C ASN A 139 11.25 16.70 -9.30
N LEU A 140 10.00 17.12 -9.37
CA LEU A 140 9.39 17.77 -10.53
C LEU A 140 8.78 19.11 -10.10
N PRO A 141 8.57 20.06 -11.05
CA PRO A 141 7.77 21.23 -10.78
C PRO A 141 6.38 20.86 -10.23
N GLU A 142 5.80 21.74 -9.42
CA GLU A 142 4.39 21.59 -9.03
C GLU A 142 3.51 21.69 -10.28
N MET A 143 2.64 20.70 -10.44
CA MET A 143 1.71 20.62 -11.55
C MET A 143 0.46 19.87 -11.09
N ASP A 144 -0.68 20.12 -11.75
CA ASP A 144 -1.89 19.36 -11.47
C ASP A 144 -1.78 17.93 -12.02
N PHE A 145 -2.73 17.06 -11.65
CA PHE A 145 -2.69 15.66 -12.10
C PHE A 145 -2.81 15.52 -13.63
N ALA A 146 -3.56 16.39 -14.31
CA ALA A 146 -3.71 16.33 -15.77
C ALA A 146 -2.44 16.76 -16.51
N GLU A 147 -1.68 17.71 -15.94
CA GLU A 147 -0.33 18.08 -16.37
C GLU A 147 0.66 16.95 -16.12
N LEU A 148 0.64 16.36 -14.93
CA LEU A 148 1.52 15.23 -14.59
C LEU A 148 1.27 14.04 -15.50
N LYS A 149 0.01 13.69 -15.76
CA LYS A 149 -0.33 12.60 -16.67
C LYS A 149 0.27 12.83 -18.05
N ARG A 150 0.10 14.03 -18.62
CA ARG A 150 0.71 14.41 -19.92
C ARG A 150 2.23 14.37 -19.88
N TYR A 151 2.85 14.76 -18.76
CA TYR A 151 4.30 14.68 -18.59
C TYR A 151 4.78 13.23 -18.60
N MET A 152 4.07 12.34 -17.90
CA MET A 152 4.37 10.90 -17.83
C MET A 152 4.15 10.17 -19.16
N ASP A 153 3.26 10.66 -20.03
CA ASP A 153 3.08 10.10 -21.38
C ASP A 153 4.32 10.29 -22.28
N HIS A 154 5.23 11.19 -21.91
CA HIS A 154 6.42 11.54 -22.68
C HIS A 154 7.74 11.43 -21.90
N THR A 155 7.67 11.07 -20.61
CA THR A 155 8.85 11.02 -19.73
C THR A 155 8.87 9.73 -18.92
N ASP A 156 10.03 9.05 -18.93
CA ASP A 156 10.27 7.93 -18.03
C ASP A 156 10.67 8.44 -16.64
N LEU A 157 9.72 8.39 -15.71
CA LEU A 157 9.96 8.79 -14.32
C LEU A 157 11.03 7.93 -13.63
N SER A 158 11.22 6.69 -14.07
CA SER A 158 12.22 5.76 -13.52
C SER A 158 13.63 6.23 -13.87
N LEU A 159 13.84 6.64 -15.13
CA LEU A 159 15.12 7.23 -15.56
C LEU A 159 15.39 8.54 -14.83
N LYS A 160 14.38 9.42 -14.74
CA LYS A 160 14.52 10.67 -13.99
C LYS A 160 14.86 10.41 -12.51
N PHE A 161 14.19 9.46 -11.87
CA PHE A 161 14.48 9.07 -10.50
C PHE A 161 15.92 8.59 -10.33
N GLN A 162 16.43 7.79 -11.28
CA GLN A 162 17.83 7.33 -11.26
C GLN A 162 18.82 8.51 -11.40
N GLU A 163 18.56 9.46 -12.31
CA GLU A 163 19.40 10.67 -12.43
C GLU A 163 19.41 11.51 -11.14
N ASP A 164 18.26 11.66 -10.50
CA ASP A 164 18.12 12.37 -9.23
C ASP A 164 18.86 11.63 -8.10
N LEU A 165 18.83 10.29 -8.10
CA LEU A 165 19.57 9.45 -7.17
C LEU A 165 21.09 9.59 -7.36
N ASP A 166 21.58 9.55 -8.59
CA ASP A 166 23.01 9.73 -8.93
C ASP A 166 23.51 11.14 -8.55
N ARG A 167 22.62 12.12 -8.52
CA ARG A 167 22.88 13.50 -8.08
C ARG A 167 22.72 13.70 -6.56
N HIS A 168 22.49 12.63 -5.80
CA HIS A 168 22.33 12.67 -4.35
C HIS A 168 21.12 13.51 -3.87
N VAL A 169 20.09 13.69 -4.70
CA VAL A 169 18.90 14.50 -4.37
C VAL A 169 18.14 13.96 -3.14
N TYR A 170 18.25 12.66 -2.89
CA TYR A 170 17.50 11.95 -1.86
C TYR A 170 18.33 11.54 -0.64
N ASP A 171 19.63 11.86 -0.59
CA ASP A 171 20.50 11.41 0.51
C ASP A 171 19.99 11.90 1.87
N GLY A 172 19.93 10.97 2.84
CA GLY A 172 19.39 11.24 4.18
C GLY A 172 17.86 11.11 4.31
N LEU A 173 17.15 10.87 3.21
CA LEU A 173 15.73 10.56 3.23
C LEU A 173 15.46 9.07 3.39
N HIS A 174 14.22 8.76 3.74
CA HIS A 174 13.65 7.43 3.75
C HIS A 174 12.45 7.42 2.80
N LEU A 175 12.59 6.71 1.69
CA LEU A 175 11.61 6.68 0.61
C LEU A 175 10.72 5.45 0.66
N ASP A 176 9.72 5.45 -0.20
CA ASP A 176 8.79 4.35 -0.40
C ASP A 176 9.48 3.01 -0.65
N GLY A 177 9.09 1.98 0.12
CA GLY A 177 9.65 0.63 0.04
C GLY A 177 9.39 -0.06 -1.31
N GLY A 178 8.31 0.34 -2.00
CA GLY A 178 7.92 -0.17 -3.30
C GLY A 178 8.92 0.12 -4.42
N LEU A 179 9.86 1.05 -4.21
CA LEU A 179 10.97 1.32 -5.13
C LEU A 179 11.92 0.12 -5.27
N LEU A 180 12.08 -0.68 -4.21
CA LEU A 180 12.92 -1.88 -4.23
C LEU A 180 12.11 -3.17 -4.14
N ASN A 181 11.05 -3.18 -3.35
CA ASN A 181 10.29 -4.39 -3.09
C ASN A 181 8.82 -4.08 -2.82
N ASN A 182 7.97 -4.51 -3.76
CA ASN A 182 6.52 -4.47 -3.63
C ASN A 182 5.90 -5.88 -3.52
N LEU A 183 6.68 -6.84 -3.02
CA LEU A 183 6.36 -8.27 -2.86
C LEU A 183 6.76 -8.77 -1.46
N LEU A 184 6.49 -7.99 -0.41
CA LEU A 184 6.83 -8.28 1.00
C LEU A 184 6.00 -9.43 1.62
N ILE A 185 5.86 -10.55 0.89
CA ILE A 185 5.04 -11.69 1.30
C ILE A 185 5.77 -12.68 2.20
N ARG A 186 7.10 -12.77 2.11
CA ARG A 186 7.88 -13.78 2.87
C ARG A 186 7.71 -13.59 4.38
N ASN A 187 7.84 -12.34 4.83
CA ASN A 187 7.61 -11.97 6.22
C ASN A 187 6.21 -12.34 6.74
N VAL A 188 5.22 -12.43 5.86
CA VAL A 188 3.85 -12.86 6.21
C VAL A 188 3.69 -14.38 6.13
N LEU A 189 4.30 -15.03 5.12
CA LEU A 189 4.22 -16.49 4.90
C LEU A 189 4.96 -17.31 5.96
N ASP A 190 6.02 -16.75 6.54
CA ASP A 190 6.81 -17.38 7.60
C ASP A 190 6.01 -17.60 8.89
N HIS A 191 4.85 -16.93 9.01
CA HIS A 191 3.90 -17.18 10.09
C HIS A 191 2.95 -18.33 9.77
N ASN A 192 2.41 -18.94 10.82
CA ASN A 192 1.47 -20.06 10.73
C ASN A 192 0.05 -19.63 10.30
N CYS A 193 -0.07 -18.94 9.17
CA CYS A 193 -1.35 -18.60 8.56
C CYS A 193 -1.72 -19.64 7.48
N PRO A 194 -2.94 -20.21 7.50
CA PRO A 194 -3.33 -21.26 6.55
C PRO A 194 -3.37 -20.76 5.10
N ARG A 195 -3.58 -19.46 4.89
CA ARG A 195 -3.65 -18.79 3.60
C ARG A 195 -3.14 -17.36 3.72
N LEU A 196 -2.54 -16.87 2.65
CA LEU A 196 -2.13 -15.47 2.47
C LEU A 196 -3.04 -14.83 1.42
N LEU A 197 -3.82 -13.84 1.84
CA LEU A 197 -4.56 -12.96 0.95
C LEU A 197 -3.64 -11.81 0.50
N VAL A 198 -3.34 -11.77 -0.78
CA VAL A 198 -2.63 -10.66 -1.41
C VAL A 198 -3.61 -9.77 -2.15
N LEU A 199 -3.65 -8.49 -1.78
CA LEU A 199 -4.44 -7.48 -2.47
C LEU A 199 -3.55 -6.65 -3.38
N GLY A 200 -3.68 -6.90 -4.69
CA GLY A 200 -3.00 -6.17 -5.75
C GLY A 200 -3.98 -5.34 -6.58
N TYR A 201 -3.48 -4.87 -7.73
CA TYR A 201 -4.22 -3.92 -8.58
C TYR A 201 -4.50 -4.46 -9.98
N GLU A 202 -3.64 -5.32 -10.50
CA GLU A 202 -3.68 -5.80 -11.88
C GLU A 202 -3.17 -7.23 -12.00
N GLY A 203 -3.43 -7.84 -13.16
CA GLY A 203 -2.95 -9.17 -13.51
C GLY A 203 -3.70 -10.32 -12.86
N SER A 204 -3.40 -11.53 -13.33
CA SER A 204 -3.93 -12.78 -12.78
C SER A 204 -3.13 -13.25 -11.56
N ARG A 205 -3.67 -14.23 -10.83
CA ARG A 205 -2.93 -14.90 -9.76
C ARG A 205 -1.67 -15.57 -10.30
N GLU A 206 -1.76 -16.18 -11.48
CA GLU A 206 -0.67 -16.91 -12.12
C GLU A 206 0.47 -15.94 -12.48
N GLU A 207 0.17 -14.81 -13.10
CA GLU A 207 1.14 -13.73 -13.39
C GLU A 207 1.77 -13.20 -12.10
N TYR A 208 0.98 -13.01 -11.05
CA TYR A 208 1.51 -12.61 -9.74
C TYR A 208 2.48 -13.65 -9.20
N LEU A 209 2.14 -14.95 -9.24
CA LEU A 209 3.02 -16.02 -8.75
C LEU A 209 4.31 -16.15 -9.55
N GLU A 210 4.26 -15.92 -10.87
CA GLU A 210 5.45 -15.89 -11.72
C GLU A 210 6.41 -14.76 -11.30
N SER A 211 5.87 -13.61 -10.89
CA SER A 211 6.67 -12.48 -10.40
C SER A 211 7.42 -12.74 -9.09
N LEU A 212 7.00 -13.76 -8.31
CA LEU A 212 7.62 -14.11 -7.02
C LEU A 212 8.91 -14.93 -7.15
N GLY A 213 9.29 -15.32 -8.37
CA GLY A 213 10.43 -16.19 -8.63
C GLY A 213 10.29 -17.57 -7.96
N ASP A 214 11.37 -18.08 -7.40
CA ASP A 214 11.44 -19.42 -6.80
C ASP A 214 10.82 -19.44 -5.40
N LEU A 215 9.49 -19.45 -5.34
CA LEU A 215 8.71 -19.72 -4.13
C LEU A 215 8.31 -21.21 -4.09
N PRO A 216 8.47 -21.92 -2.95
CA PRO A 216 8.04 -23.32 -2.82
C PRO A 216 6.58 -23.52 -3.22
N VAL A 217 6.27 -24.66 -3.84
CA VAL A 217 4.89 -24.98 -4.29
C VAL A 217 3.89 -24.91 -3.14
N SER A 218 4.26 -25.40 -1.95
CA SER A 218 3.42 -25.34 -0.75
C SER A 218 3.06 -23.91 -0.34
N ASP A 219 3.96 -22.95 -0.54
CA ASP A 219 3.68 -21.54 -0.26
C ASP A 219 2.86 -20.89 -1.37
N ARG A 220 3.12 -21.25 -2.63
CA ARG A 220 2.31 -20.79 -3.77
C ARG A 220 0.84 -21.19 -3.62
N GLU A 221 0.58 -22.40 -3.14
CA GLU A 221 -0.78 -22.89 -2.88
C GLU A 221 -1.49 -22.08 -1.79
N ARG A 222 -0.76 -21.57 -0.79
CA ARG A 222 -1.33 -20.72 0.28
C ARG A 222 -1.74 -19.33 -0.21
N ILE A 223 -1.21 -18.86 -1.34
CA ILE A 223 -1.45 -17.50 -1.85
C ILE A 223 -2.77 -17.43 -2.63
N LEU A 224 -3.63 -16.52 -2.17
CA LEU A 224 -4.80 -16.02 -2.88
C LEU A 224 -4.50 -14.59 -3.34
N TYR A 225 -4.75 -14.30 -4.61
CA TYR A 225 -4.49 -12.98 -5.20
C TYR A 225 -5.79 -12.37 -5.68
N LEU A 226 -6.10 -11.16 -5.20
CA LEU A 226 -7.24 -10.37 -5.66
C LEU A 226 -6.74 -9.04 -6.23
N ALA A 227 -7.19 -8.73 -7.44
CA ALA A 227 -6.91 -7.50 -8.17
C ALA A 227 -8.21 -6.87 -8.69
N SER A 228 -8.11 -5.65 -9.21
CA SER A 228 -9.24 -4.97 -9.86
C SER A 228 -9.61 -5.69 -11.16
N ASP A 229 -10.91 -5.73 -11.46
CA ASP A 229 -11.40 -6.21 -12.76
C ASP A 229 -11.20 -5.15 -13.86
N GLU A 230 -11.13 -3.88 -13.47
CA GLU A 230 -10.80 -2.77 -14.36
C GLU A 230 -9.31 -2.42 -14.25
N PRO A 231 -8.60 -2.21 -15.37
CA PRO A 231 -7.18 -1.87 -15.35
C PRO A 231 -6.94 -0.50 -14.71
N PHE A 232 -5.70 -0.29 -14.28
CA PHE A 232 -5.17 0.99 -13.85
C PHE A 232 -4.16 1.51 -14.85
N ASP A 233 -4.10 2.82 -15.02
CA ASP A 233 -3.01 3.46 -15.77
C ASP A 233 -1.74 3.54 -14.91
N GLY A 234 -0.58 3.74 -15.55
CA GLY A 234 0.68 4.04 -14.84
C GLY A 234 0.58 5.31 -14.00
N SER A 235 -0.08 6.34 -14.53
CA SER A 235 -0.31 7.62 -13.84
C SER A 235 -1.25 7.51 -12.64
N ASP A 236 -2.10 6.48 -12.57
CA ASP A 236 -3.12 6.36 -11.51
C ASP A 236 -2.52 6.24 -10.11
N THR A 237 -1.24 5.91 -9.97
CA THR A 237 -0.51 5.97 -8.69
C THR A 237 -0.57 7.37 -8.06
N TYR A 238 -0.60 8.41 -8.89
CA TYR A 238 -0.64 9.82 -8.49
C TYR A 238 -2.04 10.44 -8.60
N ASN A 239 -3.06 9.68 -9.00
CA ASN A 239 -4.41 10.18 -9.22
C ASN A 239 -5.23 10.24 -7.94
N PHE A 240 -4.95 11.21 -7.09
CA PHE A 240 -5.66 11.37 -5.83
C PHE A 240 -6.92 12.25 -5.95
N THR A 241 -7.49 12.38 -7.15
CA THR A 241 -8.74 13.13 -7.33
C THR A 241 -9.89 12.46 -6.55
N PRO A 242 -10.78 13.23 -5.89
CA PRO A 242 -11.89 12.66 -5.12
C PRO A 242 -12.77 11.70 -5.94
N GLU A 243 -13.00 12.01 -7.21
CA GLU A 243 -13.79 11.19 -8.13
C GLU A 243 -13.12 9.83 -8.37
N PHE A 244 -11.81 9.81 -8.59
CA PHE A 244 -11.06 8.58 -8.78
C PHE A 244 -11.06 7.73 -7.50
N LEU A 245 -10.73 8.32 -6.35
CA LEU A 245 -10.67 7.61 -5.08
C LEU A 245 -12.03 6.99 -4.73
N LYS A 246 -13.12 7.76 -4.81
CA LYS A 246 -14.49 7.27 -4.56
C LYS A 246 -14.87 6.12 -5.50
N ARG A 247 -14.61 6.27 -6.81
CA ARG A 247 -14.91 5.22 -7.78
C ARG A 247 -14.14 3.94 -7.48
N ARG A 248 -12.82 4.03 -7.28
CA ARG A 248 -11.98 2.86 -7.02
C ARG A 248 -12.35 2.19 -5.69
N PHE A 249 -12.65 2.98 -4.66
CA PHE A 249 -13.20 2.46 -3.41
C PHE A 249 -14.48 1.65 -3.62
N SER A 250 -15.48 2.22 -4.31
CA SER A 250 -16.73 1.51 -4.58
C SER A 250 -16.52 0.22 -5.37
N GLN A 251 -15.63 0.24 -6.38
CA GLN A 251 -15.28 -0.96 -7.14
C GLN A 251 -14.68 -2.06 -6.25
N GLY A 252 -13.76 -1.69 -5.36
CA GLY A 252 -13.17 -2.62 -4.38
C GLY A 252 -14.22 -3.19 -3.43
N TYR A 253 -15.10 -2.34 -2.93
CA TYR A 253 -16.18 -2.72 -2.02
C TYR A 253 -17.17 -3.69 -2.69
N ASP A 254 -17.66 -3.39 -3.89
CA ASP A 254 -18.60 -4.24 -4.62
C ASP A 254 -17.99 -5.60 -4.97
N LYS A 255 -16.71 -5.61 -5.38
CA LYS A 255 -15.96 -6.85 -5.58
C LYS A 255 -15.84 -7.64 -4.28
N GLY A 256 -15.48 -6.98 -3.19
CA GLY A 256 -15.37 -7.60 -1.87
C GLY A 256 -16.69 -8.17 -1.37
N MET A 257 -17.84 -7.54 -1.68
CA MET A 257 -19.17 -8.03 -1.31
C MET A 257 -19.60 -9.23 -2.16
N SER A 258 -19.31 -9.22 -3.45
CA SER A 258 -19.63 -10.32 -4.39
C SER A 258 -18.66 -11.50 -4.33
N PHE A 259 -17.47 -11.32 -3.74
CA PHE A 259 -16.47 -12.38 -3.67
C PHE A 259 -16.98 -13.62 -2.90
N PRO A 260 -16.87 -14.85 -3.44
CA PRO A 260 -17.32 -16.04 -2.72
C PRO A 260 -16.35 -16.40 -1.59
N LEU A 261 -16.71 -16.17 -0.31
CA LEU A 261 -15.80 -16.43 0.83
C LEU A 261 -15.36 -17.89 0.95
N ILE A 262 -16.13 -18.84 0.40
CA ILE A 262 -15.71 -20.24 0.33
C ILE A 262 -14.34 -20.38 -0.34
N LYS A 263 -14.02 -19.54 -1.34
CA LYS A 263 -12.71 -19.50 -2.02
C LYS A 263 -11.56 -19.07 -1.11
N LEU A 264 -11.83 -18.42 0.03
CA LEU A 264 -10.80 -18.11 1.00
C LEU A 264 -10.36 -19.37 1.78
N ILE A 265 -11.27 -20.33 1.95
CA ILE A 265 -11.04 -21.53 2.77
C ILE A 265 -10.86 -22.81 1.95
N SER A 266 -11.36 -22.85 0.72
CA SER A 266 -11.20 -23.95 -0.22
C SER A 266 -9.98 -23.72 -1.11
N GLY A 267 -9.10 -24.71 -1.20
CA GLY A 267 -8.14 -24.84 -2.29
C GLY A 267 -7.83 -26.30 -2.53
#